data_AF-A0A432HNB2-F1
#
_entry.id   AF-A0A432HNB2-F1
#
_cell.length_a   1.000
_cell.length_b   1.000
_cell.length_c   1.000
_cell.angle_alpha   90.00
_cell.angle_beta   90.00
_cell.angle_gamma   90.00
#
_symmetry.space_group_name_H-M   'P 1'
#
loop_
_entity.id
_entity.type
_entity.pdbx_description
1 polymer ?
#
loop_
_entity_poly.entity_id
_entity_poly.type
_entity_poly.pdbx_seq_one_letter_code
_entity_poly.pdbx_strand_id
1 'polypeptide(L)' 'MPTMPNMTGAELAVQLKKIRADIPIILCTGFSEKIDEQRAKKMGISGYIMKPVLKTETSRTVRKLLDKANAQM' A
#
# COMPACT_ATOMS: atom_id res chain seq x y z
N MET A 1 -0.33 19.05 -5.63
CA MET A 1 1.08 18.66 -5.47
C MET A 1 1.13 17.19 -5.07
N PRO A 2 2.06 16.38 -5.61
CA PRO A 2 2.30 15.06 -5.05
C PRO A 2 2.75 15.20 -3.59
N THR A 3 2.30 14.28 -2.74
CA THR A 3 2.55 14.33 -1.28
C THR A 3 4.04 14.12 -0.92
N MET A 4 4.84 13.66 -1.89
CA MET A 4 6.29 13.49 -1.77
C MET A 4 7.00 14.24 -2.89
N PRO A 5 7.96 15.12 -2.58
CA PRO A 5 8.81 15.72 -3.61
C PRO A 5 9.71 14.63 -4.22
N ASN A 6 9.91 14.68 -5.54
CA ASN A 6 10.82 13.83 -6.34
C ASN A 6 10.39 12.37 -6.60
N MET A 7 9.43 11.80 -5.87
CA MET A 7 8.98 10.42 -6.12
C MET A 7 7.53 10.18 -5.68
N THR A 8 6.90 9.15 -6.23
CA THR A 8 5.54 8.72 -5.89
C THR A 8 5.54 7.64 -4.80
N GLY A 9 4.41 7.48 -4.09
CA GLY A 9 4.23 6.43 -3.08
C GLY A 9 4.44 5.02 -3.65
N ALA A 10 4.10 4.83 -4.92
CA ALA A 10 4.22 3.54 -5.57
C ALA A 10 5.67 3.24 -6.00
N GLU A 11 6.44 4.23 -6.43
CA GLU A 11 7.88 4.07 -6.68
C GLU A 11 8.61 3.68 -5.39
N LEU A 12 8.31 4.35 -4.28
CA LEU A 12 8.85 3.98 -2.98
C LEU A 12 8.50 2.54 -2.59
N ALA A 13 7.24 2.13 -2.78
CA ALA A 13 6.80 0.77 -2.49
C ALA A 13 7.58 -0.29 -3.28
N VAL A 14 7.85 -0.03 -4.57
CA VAL A 14 8.64 -0.94 -5.41
C VAL A 14 10.09 -1.03 -4.92
N GLN A 15 10.71 0.10 -4.57
CA GLN A 15 12.09 0.09 -4.05
C GLN A 15 12.17 -0.62 -2.70
N LEU A 16 11.20 -0.42 -1.80
CA LEU A 16 11.12 -1.14 -0.53
C LEU A 16 11.00 -2.65 -0.73
N LYS A 17 10.17 -3.11 -1.67
CA LYS A 17 10.02 -4.54 -1.98
C LYS A 17 11.31 -5.17 -2.52
N LYS A 18 12.18 -4.41 -3.19
CA LYS A 18 13.50 -4.91 -3.64
C LYS A 18 14.45 -5.14 -2.46
N ILE A 19 14.32 -4.37 -1.38
CA ILE A 19 15.15 -4.50 -0.17
C ILE A 19 14.58 -5.57 0.75
N ARG A 20 13.26 -5.55 0.99
CA ARG A 20 12.53 -6.50 1.82
C ARG A 20 11.21 -6.90 1.18
N ALA A 21 11.22 -8.05 0.54
CA ALA A 21 10.05 -8.60 -0.16
C ALA A 21 8.94 -9.03 0.81
N ASP A 22 9.28 -9.31 2.07
CA ASP A 22 8.39 -9.82 3.12
C ASP A 22 7.53 -8.74 3.80
N ILE A 23 7.93 -7.47 3.74
CA ILE A 23 7.17 -6.39 4.40
C ILE A 23 5.82 -6.16 3.68
N PRO A 24 4.68 -6.24 4.38
CA PRO A 24 3.39 -5.86 3.81
C PRO A 24 3.31 -4.34 3.64
N ILE A 25 2.91 -3.89 2.45
CA ILE A 25 2.79 -2.46 2.12
C ILE A 25 1.33 -2.11 1.86
N ILE A 26 0.83 -1.05 2.49
CA ILE A 26 -0.48 -0.47 2.22
C ILE A 26 -0.28 0.88 1.52
N LEU A 27 -0.83 1.04 0.32
CA LEU A 27 -0.81 2.31 -0.40
C LEU A 27 -2.06 3.13 -0.07
N CYS A 28 -1.87 4.37 0.39
CA CYS A 28 -2.95 5.31 0.67
C CYS A 28 -2.98 6.41 -0.40
N THR A 29 -3.89 6.29 -1.36
CA THR A 29 -3.96 7.16 -2.55
C THR A 29 -5.13 8.13 -2.47
N GLY A 30 -4.98 9.32 -3.07
CA GLY A 30 -6.08 10.28 -3.23
C GLY A 30 -6.60 10.32 -4.67
N PHE A 31 -7.70 11.05 -4.86
CA PHE A 31 -8.44 11.19 -6.13
C PHE A 31 -7.60 11.64 -7.35
N SER A 32 -6.34 12.04 -7.16
CA SER A 32 -5.45 12.61 -8.18
C SER A 32 -4.29 11.68 -8.59
N GLU A 33 -4.12 10.51 -7.96
CA GLU A 33 -3.07 9.55 -8.33
C GLU A 33 -3.60 8.54 -9.36
N LYS A 34 -2.90 8.40 -10.51
CA LYS A 34 -3.23 7.49 -11.64
C LYS A 34 -3.05 6.00 -11.32
N ILE A 35 -3.10 5.62 -10.05
CA ILE A 35 -2.81 4.27 -9.56
C ILE A 35 -4.09 3.67 -9.05
N ASP A 36 -4.61 2.69 -9.79
CA ASP A 36 -5.74 1.86 -9.38
C ASP A 36 -5.28 0.67 -8.52
N GLU A 37 -6.25 0.00 -7.89
CA GLU A 37 -6.01 -1.16 -7.03
C GLU A 37 -5.31 -2.32 -7.78
N GLN A 38 -5.61 -2.50 -9.07
CA GLN A 38 -5.04 -3.59 -9.86
C GLN A 38 -3.55 -3.37 -10.14
N ARG A 39 -3.17 -2.14 -10.50
CA ARG A 39 -1.78 -1.71 -10.68
C ARG A 39 -1.03 -1.84 -9.37
N ALA A 40 -1.62 -1.40 -8.26
CA ALA A 40 -1.01 -1.56 -6.94
C ALA A 40 -0.72 -3.05 -6.61
N LYS A 41 -1.68 -3.95 -6.83
CA LYS A 41 -1.49 -5.40 -6.66
C LYS A 41 -0.36 -5.95 -7.55
N LYS A 42 -0.30 -5.55 -8.82
CA LYS A 42 0.78 -5.95 -9.75
C LYS A 42 2.16 -5.48 -9.29
N MET A 43 2.24 -4.38 -8.56
CA MET A 43 3.48 -3.84 -7.99
C MET A 43 3.90 -4.54 -6.67
N GLY A 44 3.18 -5.56 -6.23
CA GLY A 44 3.46 -6.28 -4.98
C GLY A 44 2.96 -5.55 -3.72
N ILE A 45 2.10 -4.54 -3.89
CA ILE A 45 1.48 -3.84 -2.77
C ILE A 45 0.38 -4.73 -2.17
N SER A 46 0.38 -4.86 -0.85
CA SER A 46 -0.46 -5.81 -0.13
C SER A 46 -1.85 -5.25 0.21
N GLY A 47 -1.96 -3.94 0.39
CA GLY A 47 -3.23 -3.25 0.65
C GLY A 47 -3.33 -1.92 -0.08
N TYR A 48 -4.57 -1.46 -0.29
CA TYR A 48 -4.86 -0.21 -0.99
C TYR A 48 -6.02 0.48 -0.27
N ILE A 49 -5.86 1.76 0.06
CA ILE A 49 -6.87 2.56 0.76
C ILE A 49 -7.03 3.90 0.04
N MET A 50 -8.28 4.32 -0.18
CA MET A 50 -8.60 5.60 -0.79
C MET A 50 -8.67 6.70 0.29
N LYS A 51 -8.10 7.87 0.01
CA LYS A 51 -8.25 9.08 0.82
C LYS A 51 -9.63 9.70 0.57
N PRO A 52 -10.28 10.26 1.60
CA PRO A 52 -9.82 10.39 2.99
C PRO A 52 -9.81 9.05 3.73
N VAL A 53 -8.71 8.76 4.44
CA VAL A 53 -8.50 7.49 5.12
C VAL A 53 -9.38 7.41 6.37
N LEU A 54 -10.31 6.45 6.39
CA LEU A 54 -11.12 6.16 7.57
C LEU A 54 -10.34 5.26 8.55
N LYS A 55 -10.45 5.56 9.85
CA LYS A 55 -9.79 4.76 10.92
C LYS A 55 -10.22 3.29 10.86
N THR A 56 -11.50 3.04 10.66
CA THR A 56 -12.08 1.68 10.58
C THR A 56 -11.52 0.89 9.41
N GLU A 57 -11.37 1.51 8.24
CA GLU A 57 -10.83 0.90 7.02
C GLU A 57 -9.34 0.57 7.18
N THR A 58 -8.58 1.49 7.80
CA THR A 58 -7.16 1.27 8.10
C THR A 58 -6.98 0.10 9.06
N SER A 59 -7.70 0.10 10.18
CA SER A 59 -7.60 -0.98 11.17
C SER A 59 -7.98 -2.34 10.59
N ARG A 60 -9.04 -2.40 9.75
CA ARG A 60 -9.43 -3.64 9.06
C ARG A 60 -8.35 -4.12 8.09
N THR A 61 -7.79 -3.21 7.29
CA THR A 61 -6.75 -3.54 6.31
C THR A 61 -5.47 -4.03 7.00
N VAL A 62 -5.03 -3.32 8.05
CA VAL A 62 -3.89 -3.73 8.86
C VAL A 62 -4.13 -5.11 9.47
N ARG A 63 -5.28 -5.33 10.11
CA ARG A 63 -5.61 -6.62 10.73
C ARG A 63 -5.59 -7.75 9.70
N LYS A 64 -6.23 -7.56 8.54
CA LYS A 64 -6.25 -8.53 7.44
C LYS A 64 -4.85 -8.89 6.95
N LEU A 65 -3.96 -7.90 6.85
CA LEU A 65 -2.59 -8.15 6.40
C LEU A 65 -1.74 -8.86 7.45
N LEU A 66 -1.88 -8.50 8.72
CA LEU A 66 -1.21 -9.19 9.82
C LEU A 66 -1.69 -10.64 9.96
N ASP A 67 -3.00 -10.89 9.85
CA ASP A 67 -3.56 -12.24 9.89
C ASP A 67 -3.04 -13.09 8.72
N LYS A 68 -2.92 -12.50 7.52
CA LYS A 68 -2.39 -13.18 6.35
C LYS A 68 -0.90 -13.47 6.47
N ALA A 69 -0.12 -12.56 7.07
CA ALA A 69 1.29 -12.76 7.34
C ALA A 69 1.51 -13.87 8.39
N ASN A 70 0.68 -13.90 9.43
CA ASN A 70 0.74 -14.93 10.48
C ASN A 70 0.25 -16.30 10.00
N ALA A 71 -0.71 -16.37 9.07
CA ALA A 71 -1.19 -17.62 8.48
C ALA A 71 -0.25 -18.22 7.42
N GLN A 72 0.82 -17.50 7.04
CA GLN A 72 1.86 -17.96 6.12
C GLN A 72 3.14 -18.42 6.85
N MET A 73 3.14 -18.43 8.19
CA MET A 73 4.05 -19.22 9.04
C MET A 73 3.41 -20.56 9.38
#